data_AF-A0A2E9NK33-F1
#
_entry.id   AF-A0A2E9NK33-F1
#
_cell.length_a   1.000
_cell.length_b   1.000
_cell.length_c   1.000
_cell.angle_alpha   90.00
_cell.angle_beta   90.00
_cell.angle_gamma   90.00
#
_symmetry.space_group_name_H-M   'P 1'
#
loop_
_entity.id
_entity.type
_entity.pdbx_description
1 polymer ?
#
loop_
_entity_poly.entity_id
_entity_poly.type
_entity_poly.pdbx_seq_one_letter_code
_entity_poly.pdbx_strand_id
1 'polypeptide(L)'
;MKALMSGQELPVKVLLDDARLAPVKAIGEDGTTFDVKALTADETQLDVNGVSRAGNIVHIKAIDPAGEYLGVKAIARDGRLYDVKGVKMAEGARERTVSGVAIAAHVKALPPGVASESAIWHVKAIHPEGRTLDIKALDASGAIHDIKAIMLAGNQHIVDVKAFIDGTAAPVKVLFSGDTYAPVKAIGPNGTIYDVKALTPEGQQLDVKGVSRVGNLTDIKAIDADGELYGVKAISRTGLLYDVKGVQMLETTPEAIVNGVDVAAHIKALPQASAARN
;
A
#
# COMPACT_ATOMS: atom_id res chain seq x y z
N MET A 1 -7.90 9.15 5.90
CA MET A 1 -8.95 10.13 6.23
C MET A 1 -9.65 9.66 7.49
N LYS A 2 -9.96 10.58 8.39
CA LYS A 2 -10.76 10.32 9.58
C LYS A 2 -11.89 11.35 9.63
N ALA A 3 -13.04 10.97 10.16
CA ALA A 3 -14.13 11.89 10.49
C ALA A 3 -13.95 12.34 11.94
N LEU A 4 -14.26 13.60 12.24
CA LEU A 4 -14.28 14.11 13.60
C LEU A 4 -15.73 14.13 14.08
N MET A 5 -16.04 13.35 15.11
CA MET A 5 -17.37 13.30 15.70
C MET A 5 -17.23 13.47 17.21
N SER A 6 -17.78 14.57 17.76
CA SER A 6 -17.70 14.90 19.19
C SER A 6 -16.28 14.87 19.76
N GLY A 7 -15.28 15.28 18.98
CA GLY A 7 -13.86 15.29 19.38
C GLY A 7 -13.13 13.94 19.19
N GLN A 8 -13.83 12.87 18.80
CA GLN A 8 -13.25 11.58 18.48
C GLN A 8 -12.95 11.46 16.98
N GLU A 9 -11.81 10.84 16.64
CA GLU A 9 -11.48 10.56 15.25
C GLU A 9 -11.96 9.16 14.84
N LEU A 10 -12.92 9.09 13.92
CA LEU A 10 -13.44 7.83 13.38
C LEU A 10 -12.78 7.48 12.05
N PRO A 11 -12.36 6.23 11.82
CA PRO A 11 -11.84 5.82 10.52
C PRO A 11 -12.93 5.88 9.44
N VAL A 12 -12.60 6.48 8.30
CA VAL A 12 -13.47 6.45 7.11
C VAL A 12 -12.98 5.37 6.15
N LYS A 13 -13.89 4.49 5.72
CA LYS A 13 -13.61 3.32 4.89
C LYS A 13 -14.61 3.20 3.75
N VAL A 14 -14.19 2.51 2.68
CA VAL A 14 -15.12 1.97 1.68
C VAL A 14 -15.59 0.63 2.23
N LEU A 15 -16.89 0.48 2.45
CA LEU A 15 -17.46 -0.76 2.95
C LEU A 15 -17.43 -1.85 1.87
N LEU A 16 -17.39 -3.11 2.31
CA LEU A 16 -17.60 -4.23 1.40
C LEU A 16 -19.10 -4.35 1.17
N ASP A 17 -19.52 -4.15 -0.07
CA ASP A 17 -20.90 -4.21 -0.51
C ASP A 17 -20.92 -4.77 -1.94
N ASP A 18 -21.89 -5.65 -2.21
CA ASP A 18 -22.14 -6.21 -3.54
C ASP A 18 -22.95 -5.24 -4.43
N ALA A 19 -23.40 -4.12 -3.86
CA ALA A 19 -24.03 -3.05 -4.60
C ALA A 19 -23.09 -2.47 -5.69
N ARG A 20 -23.70 -1.95 -6.76
CA ARG A 20 -23.01 -1.24 -7.84
C ARG A 20 -22.12 -0.10 -7.34
N LEU A 21 -22.49 0.50 -6.22
CA LEU A 21 -21.81 1.63 -5.58
C LEU A 21 -21.44 1.23 -4.16
N ALA A 22 -20.14 1.15 -3.87
CA ALA A 22 -19.66 0.74 -2.55
C ALA A 22 -19.77 1.91 -1.55
N PRO A 23 -20.49 1.79 -0.44
CA PRO A 23 -20.68 2.91 0.48
C PRO A 23 -19.39 3.39 1.13
N VAL A 24 -19.22 4.71 1.25
CA VAL A 24 -18.15 5.31 2.08
C VAL A 24 -18.75 5.74 3.41
N LYS A 25 -18.24 5.17 4.51
CA LYS A 25 -18.78 5.40 5.86
C LYS A 25 -17.67 5.66 6.87
N ALA A 26 -17.97 6.44 7.90
CA ALA A 26 -17.19 6.44 9.13
C ALA A 26 -17.64 5.26 10.00
N ILE A 27 -16.72 4.65 10.76
CA ILE A 27 -17.00 3.46 11.58
C ILE A 27 -16.67 3.80 13.04
N GLY A 28 -17.66 3.65 13.92
CA GLY A 28 -17.53 3.75 15.37
C GLY A 28 -16.78 2.56 15.97
N GLU A 29 -16.34 2.69 17.22
CA GLU A 29 -15.64 1.61 17.94
C GLU A 29 -16.52 0.38 18.18
N ASP A 30 -17.83 0.58 18.30
CA ASP A 30 -18.86 -0.44 18.45
C ASP A 30 -19.32 -1.06 17.11
N GLY A 31 -18.77 -0.58 15.98
CA GLY A 31 -19.16 -1.00 14.64
C GLY A 31 -20.34 -0.24 14.04
N THR A 32 -20.92 0.74 14.76
CA THR A 32 -21.92 1.64 14.20
C THR A 32 -21.33 2.41 13.02
N THR A 33 -22.06 2.48 11.91
CA THR A 33 -21.60 3.19 10.71
C THR A 33 -22.32 4.52 10.55
N PHE A 34 -21.59 5.55 10.13
CA PHE A 34 -22.12 6.88 9.88
C PHE A 34 -21.92 7.28 8.42
N ASP A 35 -22.92 7.95 7.87
CA ASP A 35 -22.90 8.42 6.49
C ASP A 35 -21.83 9.50 6.29
N VAL A 36 -21.04 9.34 5.24
CA VAL A 36 -20.19 10.41 4.72
C VAL A 36 -20.92 11.02 3.55
N LYS A 37 -21.25 12.31 3.67
CA LYS A 37 -21.91 13.09 2.62
C LYS A 37 -21.01 14.22 2.15
N ALA A 38 -21.16 14.61 0.89
CA ALA A 38 -20.66 15.89 0.42
C ALA A 38 -21.77 16.94 0.58
N LEU A 39 -21.40 18.18 0.88
CA LEU A 39 -22.32 19.30 0.99
C LEU A 39 -22.06 20.27 -0.15
N THR A 40 -23.13 20.65 -0.84
CA THR A 40 -23.11 21.76 -1.81
C THR A 40 -23.24 23.10 -1.08
N ALA A 41 -23.09 24.21 -1.80
CA ALA A 41 -23.17 25.56 -1.23
C ALA A 41 -24.56 25.90 -0.67
N ASP A 42 -25.60 25.27 -1.19
CA ASP A 42 -26.99 25.33 -0.74
C ASP A 42 -27.34 24.25 0.29
N GLU A 43 -26.33 23.61 0.91
CA GLU A 43 -26.47 22.58 1.95
C GLU A 43 -27.14 21.28 1.50
N THR A 44 -27.32 21.07 0.19
CA THR A 44 -27.78 19.79 -0.34
C THR A 44 -26.74 18.70 -0.04
N GLN A 45 -27.20 17.59 0.53
CA GLN A 45 -26.36 16.44 0.86
C GLN A 45 -26.29 15.45 -0.31
N LEU A 46 -25.08 15.13 -0.73
CA LEU A 46 -24.79 14.18 -1.79
C LEU A 46 -24.16 12.91 -1.25
N ASP A 47 -24.58 11.76 -1.78
CA ASP A 47 -23.99 10.46 -1.43
C ASP A 47 -22.55 10.37 -1.89
N VAL A 48 -21.65 9.89 -1.02
CA VAL A 48 -20.24 9.65 -1.35
C VAL A 48 -19.98 8.15 -1.39
N ASN A 49 -19.66 7.64 -2.58
CA ASN A 49 -19.50 6.20 -2.82
C ASN A 49 -18.24 5.89 -3.62
N GLY A 50 -17.74 4.66 -3.48
CA GLY A 50 -16.83 4.03 -4.41
C GLY A 50 -17.59 3.66 -5.69
N VAL A 51 -17.21 4.24 -6.83
CA VAL A 51 -17.95 4.10 -8.09
C VAL A 51 -17.27 3.19 -9.12
N SER A 52 -15.96 2.99 -8.98
CA SER A 52 -15.17 2.16 -9.88
C SER A 52 -13.83 1.78 -9.23
N ARG A 53 -13.18 0.75 -9.78
CA ARG A 53 -11.88 0.25 -9.32
C ARG A 53 -10.86 0.24 -10.45
N ALA A 54 -9.65 0.70 -10.16
CA ALA A 54 -8.49 0.68 -11.03
C ALA A 54 -7.29 0.11 -10.26
N GLY A 55 -6.98 -1.17 -10.48
CA GLY A 55 -5.98 -1.89 -9.68
C GLY A 55 -6.33 -1.89 -8.19
N ASN A 56 -5.49 -1.25 -7.37
CA ASN A 56 -5.68 -1.14 -5.92
C ASN A 56 -6.36 0.16 -5.48
N ILE A 57 -6.83 0.97 -6.44
CA ILE A 57 -7.51 2.22 -6.17
C ILE A 57 -9.00 2.06 -6.43
N VAL A 58 -9.81 2.54 -5.49
CA VAL A 58 -11.25 2.74 -5.64
C VAL A 58 -11.49 4.23 -5.85
N HIS A 59 -12.12 4.59 -6.96
CA HIS A 59 -12.51 5.97 -7.23
C HIS A 59 -13.71 6.32 -6.36
N ILE A 60 -13.55 7.33 -5.51
CA ILE A 60 -14.62 7.85 -4.67
C ILE A 60 -15.18 9.11 -5.33
N LYS A 61 -16.51 9.18 -5.43
CA LYS A 61 -17.25 10.30 -6.01
C LYS A 61 -18.43 10.67 -5.13
N ALA A 62 -18.77 11.95 -5.14
CA ALA A 62 -20.08 12.40 -4.73
C ALA A 62 -21.04 12.24 -5.91
N ILE A 63 -22.30 11.93 -5.64
CA ILE A 63 -23.32 11.65 -6.66
C ILE A 63 -24.44 12.66 -6.48
N ASP A 64 -24.72 13.43 -7.52
CA ASP A 64 -25.79 14.42 -7.51
C ASP A 64 -27.17 13.78 -7.77
N PRO A 65 -28.29 14.52 -7.60
CA PRO A 65 -29.63 13.99 -7.86
C PRO A 65 -29.87 13.54 -9.32
N ALA A 66 -29.08 14.03 -10.28
CA ALA A 66 -29.13 13.61 -11.68
C ALA A 66 -28.31 12.33 -11.94
N GLY A 67 -27.54 11.87 -10.95
CA GLY A 67 -26.68 10.69 -11.03
C GLY A 67 -25.27 11.00 -11.56
N GLU A 68 -24.89 12.26 -11.70
CA GLU A 68 -23.56 12.66 -12.15
C GLU A 68 -22.51 12.49 -11.05
N TYR A 69 -21.28 12.14 -11.47
CA TYR A 69 -20.17 11.84 -10.56
C TYR A 69 -19.24 13.05 -10.37
N LEU A 70 -19.32 13.64 -9.19
CA LEU A 70 -18.48 14.76 -8.76
C LEU A 70 -17.23 14.26 -8.04
N GLY A 71 -16.08 14.89 -8.33
CA GLY A 71 -14.81 14.55 -7.68
C GLY A 71 -14.79 14.95 -6.22
N VAL A 72 -14.40 14.03 -5.32
CA VAL A 72 -14.16 14.34 -3.92
C VAL A 72 -12.69 14.72 -3.72
N LYS A 73 -12.46 15.91 -3.15
CA LYS A 73 -11.11 16.45 -2.91
C LYS A 73 -10.87 16.66 -1.42
N ALA A 74 -9.67 16.34 -0.96
CA ALA A 74 -9.14 16.85 0.30
C ALA A 74 -8.32 18.11 0.00
N ILE A 75 -8.48 19.13 0.84
CA ILE A 75 -7.85 20.44 0.65
C ILE A 75 -6.87 20.65 1.79
N ALA A 76 -5.60 20.86 1.46
CA ALA A 76 -4.59 21.22 2.45
C ALA A 76 -4.74 22.69 2.87
N ARG A 77 -4.15 23.06 4.01
CA ARG A 77 -4.21 24.45 4.54
C ARG A 77 -3.66 25.49 3.56
N ASP A 78 -2.75 25.10 2.69
CA ASP A 78 -2.14 25.92 1.64
C ASP A 78 -2.97 25.93 0.33
N GLY A 79 -4.15 25.33 0.32
CA GLY A 79 -5.05 25.26 -0.83
C GLY A 79 -4.75 24.13 -1.82
N ARG A 80 -3.70 23.32 -1.60
CA ARG A 80 -3.41 22.19 -2.49
C ARG A 80 -4.51 21.14 -2.42
N LEU A 81 -4.93 20.67 -3.59
CA LEU A 81 -5.98 19.67 -3.74
C LEU A 81 -5.39 18.28 -3.86
N TYR A 82 -6.02 17.35 -3.16
CA TYR A 82 -5.72 15.92 -3.18
C TYR A 82 -6.97 15.15 -3.58
N ASP A 83 -6.78 14.09 -4.34
CA ASP A 83 -7.82 13.14 -4.71
C ASP A 83 -8.18 12.26 -3.51
N VAL A 84 -9.46 12.16 -3.16
CA VAL A 84 -9.92 11.18 -2.15
C VAL A 84 -10.23 9.86 -2.84
N LYS A 85 -9.56 8.78 -2.41
CA LYS A 85 -9.68 7.45 -3.00
C LYS A 85 -9.74 6.38 -1.93
N GLY A 86 -10.34 5.24 -2.27
CA GLY A 86 -10.12 4.00 -1.53
C GLY A 86 -8.80 3.37 -1.98
N VAL A 87 -8.05 2.86 -1.03
CA VAL A 87 -6.77 2.18 -1.24
C VAL A 87 -6.87 0.76 -0.67
N LYS A 88 -6.58 -0.22 -1.52
CA LYS A 88 -6.59 -1.64 -1.19
C LYS A 88 -5.17 -2.17 -0.99
N MET A 89 -4.98 -3.02 0.01
CA MET A 89 -3.69 -3.64 0.35
C MET A 89 -3.69 -5.16 0.26
N ALA A 90 -4.87 -5.77 0.39
CA ALA A 90 -5.09 -7.21 0.23
C ALA A 90 -5.50 -7.57 -1.20
N GLU A 91 -5.51 -8.87 -1.50
CA GLU A 91 -6.08 -9.42 -2.72
C GLU A 91 -7.58 -9.72 -2.49
N GLY A 92 -8.38 -9.78 -3.56
CA GLY A 92 -9.82 -10.08 -3.49
C GLY A 92 -10.76 -8.87 -3.33
N ALA A 93 -11.99 -9.12 -2.90
CA ALA A 93 -13.01 -8.09 -2.68
C ALA A 93 -12.90 -7.48 -1.28
N ARG A 94 -12.97 -8.33 -0.25
CA ARG A 94 -12.78 -7.94 1.15
C ARG A 94 -11.34 -7.47 1.39
N GLU A 95 -11.18 -6.38 2.10
CA GLU A 95 -9.90 -5.95 2.65
C GLU A 95 -9.70 -6.56 4.03
N ARG A 96 -10.65 -6.31 4.95
CA ARG A 96 -10.70 -6.88 6.29
C ARG A 96 -11.99 -6.50 7.01
N THR A 97 -12.05 -6.81 8.30
CA THR A 97 -13.04 -6.29 9.25
C THR A 97 -12.42 -5.20 10.13
N VAL A 98 -13.15 -4.12 10.38
CA VAL A 98 -12.82 -3.00 11.30
C VAL A 98 -14.02 -2.80 12.22
N SER A 99 -13.84 -2.94 13.54
CA SER A 99 -14.93 -2.85 14.52
C SER A 99 -16.16 -3.69 14.14
N GLY A 100 -15.96 -4.93 13.70
CA GLY A 100 -17.07 -5.80 13.22
C GLY A 100 -17.58 -5.51 11.80
N VAL A 101 -17.21 -4.40 11.18
CA VAL A 101 -17.67 -4.01 9.83
C VAL A 101 -16.70 -4.49 8.74
N ALA A 102 -17.19 -5.22 7.74
CA ALA A 102 -16.41 -5.62 6.59
C ALA A 102 -16.15 -4.43 5.63
N ILE A 103 -14.89 -4.24 5.25
CA ILE A 103 -14.47 -3.13 4.38
C ILE A 103 -13.82 -3.65 3.10
N ALA A 104 -13.96 -2.89 2.01
CA ALA A 104 -13.33 -3.16 0.72
C ALA A 104 -12.02 -2.38 0.53
N ALA A 105 -11.89 -1.19 1.13
CA ALA A 105 -10.71 -0.34 1.00
C ALA A 105 -10.57 0.73 2.11
N HIS A 106 -9.35 1.23 2.30
CA HIS A 106 -9.01 2.32 3.21
C HIS A 106 -9.15 3.68 2.50
N VAL A 107 -9.83 4.67 3.09
CA VAL A 107 -9.95 6.00 2.44
C VAL A 107 -8.73 6.88 2.74
N LYS A 108 -8.07 7.35 1.69
CA LYS A 108 -6.86 8.19 1.73
C LYS A 108 -6.97 9.37 0.77
N ALA A 109 -6.31 10.45 1.14
CA ALA A 109 -6.04 11.57 0.24
C ALA A 109 -4.72 11.28 -0.48
N LEU A 110 -4.74 11.29 -1.81
CA LEU A 110 -3.58 11.03 -2.67
C LEU A 110 -3.35 12.26 -3.55
N PRO A 111 -2.11 12.56 -3.95
CA PRO A 111 -1.86 13.57 -4.98
C PRO A 111 -2.71 13.27 -6.23
N PRO A 112 -3.10 14.28 -7.03
CA PRO A 112 -3.80 14.04 -8.28
C PRO A 112 -2.97 13.12 -9.18
N GLY A 113 -3.57 12.01 -9.60
CA GLY A 113 -2.93 11.04 -10.49
C GLY A 113 -3.15 11.39 -11.96
N VAL A 114 -2.22 10.96 -12.81
CA VAL A 114 -2.41 10.94 -14.26
C VAL A 114 -2.68 9.50 -14.66
N ALA A 115 -3.76 9.24 -15.40
CA ALA A 115 -4.03 7.90 -15.92
C ALA A 115 -2.89 7.50 -16.88
N SER A 116 -2.37 6.29 -16.69
CA SER A 116 -1.30 5.71 -17.51
C SER A 116 -1.51 4.21 -17.63
N GLU A 117 -0.80 3.55 -18.55
CA GLU A 117 -0.86 2.11 -18.67
C GLU A 117 -0.22 1.41 -17.46
N SER A 118 -0.57 0.14 -17.26
CA SER A 118 0.10 -0.69 -16.28
C SER A 118 1.56 -0.94 -16.68
N ALA A 119 2.48 -1.02 -15.72
CA ALA A 119 3.89 -1.28 -16.00
C ALA A 119 4.53 -2.15 -14.90
N ILE A 120 5.56 -2.91 -15.31
CA ILE A 120 6.40 -3.71 -14.42
C ILE A 120 7.75 -3.00 -14.25
N TRP A 121 8.14 -2.76 -13.00
CA TRP A 121 9.34 -2.04 -12.61
C TRP A 121 10.31 -3.00 -11.92
N HIS A 122 11.61 -2.76 -12.07
CA HIS A 122 12.63 -3.52 -11.35
C HIS A 122 12.64 -3.14 -9.88
N VAL A 123 12.89 -4.09 -8.99
CA VAL A 123 13.16 -3.81 -7.57
C VAL A 123 14.63 -4.14 -7.31
N LYS A 124 15.38 -3.15 -6.82
CA LYS A 124 16.83 -3.26 -6.62
C LYS A 124 17.25 -2.63 -5.29
N ALA A 125 18.27 -3.20 -4.66
CA ALA A 125 19.03 -2.49 -3.63
C ALA A 125 20.07 -1.59 -4.30
N ILE A 126 20.28 -0.41 -3.74
CA ILE A 126 21.22 0.59 -4.24
C ILE A 126 22.35 0.72 -3.21
N HIS A 127 23.54 0.28 -3.60
CA HIS A 127 24.77 0.47 -2.85
C HIS A 127 25.08 1.98 -2.76
N PRO A 128 25.69 2.49 -1.68
CA PRO A 128 26.01 3.92 -1.56
C PRO A 128 26.89 4.48 -2.69
N GLU A 129 27.73 3.63 -3.30
CA GLU A 129 28.53 3.93 -4.49
C GLU A 129 27.74 3.93 -5.82
N GLY A 130 26.42 3.71 -5.79
CA GLY A 130 25.55 3.73 -6.97
C GLY A 130 25.41 2.40 -7.72
N ARG A 131 26.11 1.34 -7.29
CA ARG A 131 25.90 -0.02 -7.82
C ARG A 131 24.52 -0.54 -7.42
N THR A 132 23.89 -1.36 -8.27
CA THR A 132 22.57 -1.93 -7.98
C THR A 132 22.63 -3.44 -7.84
N LEU A 133 21.93 -3.98 -6.84
CA LEU A 133 21.79 -5.41 -6.59
C LEU A 133 20.35 -5.84 -6.87
N ASP A 134 20.19 -7.01 -7.49
CA ASP A 134 18.86 -7.57 -7.75
C ASP A 134 18.19 -8.03 -6.46
N ILE A 135 16.93 -7.68 -6.26
CA ILE A 135 16.12 -8.19 -5.17
C ILE A 135 15.32 -9.40 -5.68
N LYS A 136 15.48 -10.55 -5.03
CA LYS A 136 14.87 -11.82 -5.43
C LYS A 136 14.18 -12.50 -4.24
N ALA A 137 13.21 -13.35 -4.54
CA ALA A 137 12.65 -14.31 -3.59
C ALA A 137 13.35 -15.66 -3.79
N LEU A 138 13.69 -16.34 -2.71
CA LEU A 138 14.34 -17.64 -2.72
C LEU A 138 13.48 -18.65 -1.96
N ASP A 139 13.31 -19.84 -2.53
CA ASP A 139 12.68 -20.95 -1.84
C ASP A 139 13.70 -21.75 -1.00
N ALA A 140 13.22 -22.77 -0.28
CA ALA A 140 14.06 -23.62 0.57
C ALA A 140 15.09 -24.46 -0.20
N SER A 141 14.88 -24.67 -1.51
CA SER A 141 15.82 -25.36 -2.40
C SER A 141 16.90 -24.42 -2.97
N GLY A 142 16.72 -23.11 -2.79
CA GLY A 142 17.57 -22.07 -3.36
C GLY A 142 17.12 -21.61 -4.76
N ALA A 143 15.94 -22.03 -5.24
CA ALA A 143 15.39 -21.54 -6.50
C ALA A 143 15.10 -20.04 -6.39
N ILE A 144 15.47 -19.30 -7.45
CA ILE A 144 15.44 -17.83 -7.47
C ILE A 144 14.22 -17.37 -8.28
N HIS A 145 13.43 -16.50 -7.67
CA HIS A 145 12.21 -15.93 -8.24
C HIS A 145 12.32 -14.41 -8.32
N ASP A 146 11.76 -13.84 -9.39
CA ASP A 146 11.80 -12.40 -9.63
C ASP A 146 10.89 -11.65 -8.65
N ILE A 147 11.39 -10.54 -8.10
CA ILE A 147 10.56 -9.55 -7.41
C ILE A 147 10.44 -8.31 -8.27
N LYS A 148 9.21 -7.88 -8.54
CA LYS A 148 8.94 -6.66 -9.32
C LYS A 148 7.94 -5.77 -8.62
N ALA A 149 8.00 -4.50 -8.96
CA ALA A 149 6.97 -3.54 -8.65
C ALA A 149 5.95 -3.50 -9.81
N ILE A 150 4.66 -3.61 -9.50
CA ILE A 150 3.56 -3.66 -10.47
C ILE A 150 2.73 -2.40 -10.32
N MET A 151 2.91 -1.46 -11.25
CA MET A 151 2.06 -0.29 -11.38
C MET A 151 0.83 -0.72 -12.18
N LEU A 152 -0.35 -0.66 -11.56
CA LEU A 152 -1.61 -1.03 -12.21
C LEU A 152 -2.42 0.21 -12.56
N ALA A 153 -2.94 0.26 -13.79
CA ALA A 153 -3.81 1.33 -14.28
C ALA A 153 -3.22 2.74 -14.05
N GLY A 154 -1.89 2.86 -14.17
CA GLY A 154 -1.18 4.13 -14.00
C GLY A 154 -1.17 4.67 -12.57
N ASN A 155 -1.55 3.88 -11.57
CA ASN A 155 -1.48 4.31 -10.18
C ASN A 155 -0.02 4.48 -9.72
N GLN A 156 0.43 5.72 -9.74
CA GLN A 156 1.75 6.16 -9.31
C GLN A 156 1.86 6.43 -7.81
N HIS A 157 0.77 6.32 -7.03
CA HIS A 157 0.84 6.70 -5.61
C HIS A 157 1.25 5.53 -4.72
N ILE A 158 0.77 4.33 -5.04
CA ILE A 158 1.03 3.11 -4.27
C ILE A 158 1.17 1.97 -5.26
N VAL A 159 2.41 1.51 -5.44
CA VAL A 159 2.77 0.45 -6.39
C VAL A 159 3.02 -0.84 -5.62
N ASP A 160 2.44 -1.94 -6.10
CA ASP A 160 2.58 -3.24 -5.43
C ASP A 160 3.94 -3.84 -5.66
N VAL A 161 4.54 -4.45 -4.63
CA VAL A 161 5.73 -5.26 -4.79
C VAL A 161 5.35 -6.73 -4.62
N LYS A 162 5.66 -7.54 -5.64
CA LYS A 162 5.26 -8.95 -5.73
C LYS A 162 6.44 -9.82 -6.14
N ALA A 163 6.49 -11.03 -5.61
CA ALA A 163 7.37 -12.10 -6.09
C ALA A 163 6.61 -12.93 -7.15
N PHE A 164 7.28 -13.32 -8.23
CA PHE A 164 6.71 -14.14 -9.30
C PHE A 164 7.22 -15.57 -9.15
N ILE A 165 6.42 -16.39 -8.47
CA ILE A 165 6.75 -17.77 -8.11
C ILE A 165 5.86 -18.67 -8.95
N ASP A 166 6.46 -19.51 -9.79
CA ASP A 166 5.77 -20.46 -10.68
C ASP A 166 4.64 -19.81 -11.50
N GLY A 167 4.92 -18.63 -12.06
CA GLY A 167 3.96 -17.86 -12.86
C GLY A 167 2.89 -17.12 -12.05
N THR A 168 2.88 -17.25 -10.72
CA THR A 168 1.91 -16.60 -9.82
C THR A 168 2.55 -15.43 -9.07
N ALA A 169 1.83 -14.32 -8.94
CA ALA A 169 2.27 -13.17 -8.17
C ALA A 169 1.95 -13.36 -6.68
N ALA A 170 2.97 -13.58 -5.85
CA ALA A 170 2.87 -13.69 -4.40
C ALA A 170 3.13 -12.33 -3.72
N PRO A 171 2.39 -11.98 -2.64
CA PRO A 171 2.66 -10.77 -1.88
C PRO A 171 4.02 -10.82 -1.17
N VAL A 172 4.73 -9.70 -1.18
CA VAL A 172 5.89 -9.45 -0.32
C VAL A 172 5.44 -8.61 0.89
N LYS A 173 5.83 -9.02 2.10
CA LYS A 173 5.37 -8.45 3.37
C LYS A 173 6.51 -8.28 4.36
N VAL A 174 6.34 -7.34 5.30
CA VAL A 174 7.08 -7.36 6.56
C VAL A 174 6.34 -8.29 7.51
N LEU A 175 7.01 -9.33 7.99
CA LEU A 175 6.43 -10.25 8.96
C LEU A 175 6.46 -9.67 10.37
N PHE A 176 5.50 -10.06 11.21
CA PHE A 176 5.58 -9.76 12.63
C PHE A 176 6.75 -10.52 13.26
N SER A 177 7.60 -9.82 14.01
CA SER A 177 8.76 -10.39 14.70
C SER A 177 9.14 -9.54 15.91
N GLY A 178 9.77 -10.17 16.91
CA GLY A 178 10.44 -9.50 18.03
C GLY A 178 11.92 -9.19 17.78
N ASP A 179 12.44 -9.53 16.59
CA ASP A 179 13.84 -9.29 16.22
C ASP A 179 14.14 -7.80 16.06
N THR A 180 15.42 -7.42 16.20
CA THR A 180 15.91 -6.07 15.94
C THR A 180 15.51 -5.55 14.55
N TYR A 181 15.58 -6.42 13.53
CA TYR A 181 15.20 -6.11 12.17
C TYR A 181 14.10 -7.05 11.69
N ALA A 182 12.98 -6.47 11.28
CA ALA A 182 11.79 -7.23 10.89
C ALA A 182 12.03 -8.00 9.57
N PRO A 183 11.68 -9.29 9.50
CA PRO A 183 11.84 -10.07 8.28
C PRO A 183 10.98 -9.53 7.13
N VAL A 184 11.58 -9.39 5.94
CA VAL A 184 10.84 -9.18 4.69
C VAL A 184 10.80 -10.49 3.93
N LYS A 185 9.59 -10.97 3.62
CA LYS A 185 9.38 -12.29 3.00
C LYS A 185 8.30 -12.22 1.92
N ALA A 186 8.40 -13.10 0.93
CA ALA A 186 7.27 -13.42 0.06
C ALA A 186 6.46 -14.57 0.68
N ILE A 187 5.14 -14.51 0.51
CA ILE A 187 4.19 -15.47 1.10
C ILE A 187 3.42 -16.16 -0.02
N GLY A 188 3.65 -17.46 -0.20
CA GLY A 188 2.93 -18.30 -1.15
C GLY A 188 1.46 -18.51 -0.77
N PRO A 189 0.63 -19.06 -1.68
CA PRO A 189 -0.81 -19.27 -1.45
C PRO A 189 -1.11 -20.17 -0.24
N ASN A 190 -0.24 -21.12 0.07
CA ASN A 190 -0.39 -22.05 1.19
C ASN A 190 0.37 -21.61 2.46
N GLY A 191 0.80 -20.35 2.53
CA GLY A 191 1.59 -19.82 3.66
C GLY A 191 3.08 -20.13 3.59
N THR A 192 3.55 -20.82 2.53
CA THR A 192 4.98 -21.03 2.27
C THR A 192 5.74 -19.71 2.28
N ILE A 193 6.84 -19.67 3.04
CA ILE A 193 7.68 -18.47 3.18
C ILE A 193 8.87 -18.56 2.23
N TYR A 194 9.09 -17.49 1.48
CA TYR A 194 10.24 -17.33 0.59
C TYR A 194 11.11 -16.18 1.10
N ASP A 195 12.40 -16.44 1.16
CA ASP A 195 13.41 -15.50 1.61
C ASP A 195 13.58 -14.37 0.60
N VAL A 196 13.50 -13.12 1.05
CA VAL A 196 13.80 -11.98 0.18
C VAL A 196 15.25 -11.56 0.41
N LYS A 197 16.05 -11.59 -0.65
CA LYS A 197 17.49 -11.32 -0.62
C LYS A 197 17.88 -10.32 -1.71
N ALA A 198 18.92 -9.54 -1.45
CA ALA A 198 19.66 -8.85 -2.50
C ALA A 198 20.83 -9.73 -2.96
N LEU A 199 21.04 -9.85 -4.27
CA LEU A 199 22.09 -10.68 -4.84
C LEU A 199 23.23 -9.83 -5.39
N THR A 200 24.47 -10.12 -4.96
CA THR A 200 25.67 -9.54 -5.58
C THR A 200 25.98 -10.21 -6.92
N PRO A 201 26.77 -9.56 -7.80
CA PRO A 201 27.25 -10.20 -9.03
C PRO A 201 27.99 -11.53 -8.80
N GLU A 202 28.63 -11.68 -7.63
CA GLU A 202 29.36 -12.88 -7.21
C GLU A 202 28.44 -13.95 -6.59
N GLY A 203 27.14 -13.68 -6.47
CA GLY A 203 26.14 -14.61 -5.94
C GLY A 203 25.97 -14.57 -4.43
N GLN A 204 26.60 -13.64 -3.72
CA GLN A 204 26.37 -13.46 -2.29
C GLN A 204 24.94 -12.96 -2.04
N GLN A 205 24.32 -13.48 -0.98
CA GLN A 205 22.95 -13.16 -0.59
C GLN A 205 22.95 -12.24 0.63
N LEU A 206 22.43 -11.03 0.45
CA LEU A 206 22.29 -10.05 1.51
C LEU A 206 20.86 -10.09 2.04
N ASP A 207 20.70 -9.99 3.36
CA ASP A 207 19.40 -9.98 4.00
C ASP A 207 18.62 -8.72 3.65
N VAL A 208 17.33 -8.85 3.33
CA VAL A 208 16.43 -7.69 3.16
C VAL A 208 15.49 -7.63 4.34
N LYS A 209 15.50 -6.50 5.06
CA LYS A 209 14.78 -6.34 6.33
C LYS A 209 14.12 -4.98 6.46
N GLY A 210 13.12 -4.90 7.34
CA GLY A 210 12.63 -3.66 7.91
C GLY A 210 13.53 -3.21 9.05
N VAL A 211 14.20 -2.07 8.92
CA VAL A 211 15.29 -1.66 9.84
C VAL A 211 14.95 -0.48 10.75
N SER A 212 13.98 0.35 10.34
CA SER A 212 13.55 1.51 11.11
C SER A 212 12.08 1.79 10.82
N ARG A 213 11.39 2.45 11.74
CA ARG A 213 9.97 2.80 11.59
C ARG A 213 9.75 4.26 11.95
N VAL A 214 9.08 4.99 11.05
CA VAL A 214 8.62 6.37 11.26
C VAL A 214 7.12 6.42 10.99
N GLY A 215 6.34 6.58 12.06
CA GLY A 215 4.88 6.52 11.99
C GLY A 215 4.41 5.18 11.42
N ASN A 216 3.77 5.23 10.24
CA ASN A 216 3.21 4.07 9.54
C ASN A 216 4.13 3.50 8.45
N LEU A 217 5.33 4.04 8.30
CA LEU A 217 6.30 3.60 7.29
C LEU A 217 7.48 2.90 7.96
N THR A 218 7.88 1.78 7.37
CA THR A 218 9.09 1.04 7.73
C THR A 218 10.10 1.13 6.60
N ASP A 219 11.33 1.50 6.91
CA ASP A 219 12.42 1.50 5.93
C ASP A 219 12.85 0.08 5.62
N ILE A 220 12.86 -0.25 4.33
CA ILE A 220 13.34 -1.53 3.85
C ILE A 220 14.75 -1.36 3.28
N LYS A 221 15.67 -2.16 3.80
CA LYS A 221 17.09 -2.12 3.42
C LYS A 221 17.59 -3.53 3.13
N ALA A 222 18.52 -3.63 2.18
CA ALA A 222 19.43 -4.77 2.15
C ALA A 222 20.58 -4.51 3.12
N ILE A 223 21.07 -5.56 3.77
CA ILE A 223 22.10 -5.50 4.81
C ILE A 223 23.23 -6.45 4.41
N ASP A 224 24.45 -5.93 4.34
CA ASP A 224 25.63 -6.75 4.09
C ASP A 224 26.18 -7.39 5.38
N ALA A 225 27.31 -8.09 5.25
CA ALA A 225 27.95 -8.78 6.36
C ALA A 225 28.54 -7.82 7.41
N ASP A 226 28.88 -6.59 7.01
CA ASP A 226 29.45 -5.56 7.88
C ASP A 226 28.35 -4.70 8.54
N GLY A 227 27.09 -4.92 8.15
CA GLY A 227 25.91 -4.21 8.66
C GLY A 227 25.57 -2.93 7.89
N GLU A 228 26.21 -2.69 6.74
CA GLU A 228 25.92 -1.53 5.90
C GLU A 228 24.53 -1.66 5.26
N LEU A 229 23.79 -0.54 5.19
CA LEU A 229 22.39 -0.51 4.81
C LEU A 229 22.17 0.08 3.42
N TYR A 230 21.72 -0.75 2.48
CA TYR A 230 21.47 -0.32 1.10
C TYR A 230 19.98 -0.02 0.89
N GLY A 231 19.68 1.14 0.29
CA GLY A 231 18.29 1.53 0.03
C GLY A 231 17.63 0.62 -1.01
N VAL A 232 16.42 0.12 -0.74
CA VAL A 232 15.65 -0.65 -1.73
C VAL A 232 14.72 0.26 -2.52
N LYS A 233 14.80 0.20 -3.84
CA LYS A 233 14.05 1.05 -4.76
C LYS A 233 13.33 0.24 -5.84
N ALA A 234 12.15 0.72 -6.23
CA ALA A 234 11.52 0.33 -7.48
C ALA A 234 11.91 1.32 -8.58
N ILE A 235 12.31 0.80 -9.74
CA ILE A 235 12.87 1.57 -10.86
C ILE A 235 12.06 1.29 -12.11
N SER A 236 11.43 2.34 -12.66
CA SER A 236 10.68 2.25 -13.91
C SER A 236 11.62 2.12 -15.12
N ARG A 237 11.07 1.70 -16.27
CA ARG A 237 11.80 1.71 -17.55
C ARG A 237 12.29 3.10 -17.98
N THR A 238 11.61 4.15 -17.53
CA THR A 238 11.95 5.55 -17.80
C THR A 238 12.85 6.17 -16.73
N GLY A 239 13.28 5.41 -15.73
CA GLY A 239 14.18 5.87 -14.68
C GLY A 239 13.50 6.53 -13.48
N LEU A 240 12.17 6.45 -13.34
CA LEU A 240 11.49 6.90 -12.12
C LEU A 240 11.90 5.99 -10.95
N LEU A 241 12.26 6.61 -9.83
CA LEU A 241 12.71 5.92 -8.62
C LEU A 241 11.68 6.06 -7.51
N TYR A 242 11.18 4.95 -7.01
CA TYR A 242 10.28 4.89 -5.86
C TYR A 242 10.99 4.19 -4.71
N ASP A 243 10.77 4.66 -3.49
CA ASP A 243 11.28 3.96 -2.32
C ASP A 243 10.38 2.77 -2.01
N VAL A 244 11.00 1.61 -1.75
CA VAL A 244 10.29 0.43 -1.25
C VAL A 244 10.22 0.52 0.26
N LYS A 245 9.00 0.54 0.80
CA LYS A 245 8.72 0.71 2.22
C LYS A 245 7.76 -0.37 2.71
N GLY A 246 7.85 -0.73 3.98
CA GLY A 246 6.74 -1.33 4.71
C GLY A 246 5.71 -0.24 5.00
N VAL A 247 4.44 -0.52 4.78
CA VAL A 247 3.34 0.41 4.97
C VAL A 247 2.30 -0.25 5.85
N GLN A 248 2.12 0.32 7.05
CA GLN A 248 1.07 -0.07 7.98
C GLN A 248 -0.16 0.84 7.80
N MET A 249 -1.34 0.25 7.68
CA MET A 249 -2.60 0.97 7.46
C MET A 249 -3.47 1.07 8.71
N LEU A 250 -3.16 0.29 9.74
CA LEU A 250 -3.87 0.22 11.00
C LEU A 250 -2.90 0.12 12.17
N GLU A 251 -3.36 0.51 13.36
CA GLU A 251 -2.54 0.51 14.57
C GLU A 251 -2.49 -0.88 15.25
N THR A 252 -3.24 -1.86 14.74
CA THR A 252 -3.25 -3.24 15.25
C THR A 252 -1.97 -3.98 14.89
N THR A 253 -1.47 -4.79 15.82
CA THR A 253 -0.31 -5.66 15.63
C THR A 253 -0.64 -7.09 16.08
N PRO A 254 -0.55 -8.11 15.21
CA PRO A 254 -0.20 -8.03 13.78
C PRO A 254 -1.22 -7.19 12.99
N GLU A 255 -0.76 -6.58 11.89
CA GLU A 255 -1.62 -5.81 11.02
C GLU A 255 -2.62 -6.71 10.31
N ALA A 256 -2.16 -7.85 9.77
CA ALA A 256 -3.02 -8.78 9.04
C ALA A 256 -2.49 -10.21 9.16
N ILE A 257 -3.35 -11.17 8.85
CA ILE A 257 -2.97 -12.56 8.60
C ILE A 257 -3.10 -12.80 7.09
N VAL A 258 -2.01 -13.16 6.42
CA VAL A 258 -1.98 -13.43 4.97
C VAL A 258 -1.58 -14.88 4.77
N ASN A 259 -2.48 -15.69 4.22
CA ASN A 259 -2.27 -17.13 4.00
C ASN A 259 -1.75 -17.85 5.27
N GLY A 260 -2.31 -17.49 6.43
CA GLY A 260 -1.92 -18.06 7.73
C GLY A 260 -0.67 -17.43 8.39
N VAL A 261 -0.08 -16.39 7.79
CA VAL A 261 1.14 -15.74 8.29
C VAL A 261 0.84 -14.36 8.87
N ASP A 262 1.34 -14.10 10.09
CA ASP A 262 1.24 -12.79 10.75
C ASP A 262 2.13 -11.73 10.07
N VAL A 263 1.48 -10.68 9.61
CA VAL A 263 2.09 -9.58 8.85
C VAL A 263 2.06 -8.31 9.70
N ALA A 264 3.20 -7.64 9.81
CA ALA A 264 3.33 -6.34 10.48
C ALA A 264 3.09 -5.16 9.54
N ALA A 265 3.46 -5.28 8.26
CA ALA A 265 3.29 -4.24 7.26
C ALA A 265 3.22 -4.77 5.83
N HIS A 266 2.54 -4.02 4.94
CA HIS A 266 2.50 -4.31 3.51
C HIS A 266 3.71 -3.70 2.81
N ILE A 267 4.44 -4.45 1.96
CA ILE A 267 5.52 -3.85 1.15
C ILE A 267 4.92 -3.16 -0.07
N LYS A 268 5.22 -1.87 -0.23
CA LYS A 268 4.80 -1.04 -1.37
C LYS A 268 5.97 -0.19 -1.86
N ALA A 269 5.96 0.13 -3.14
CA ALA A 269 6.79 1.17 -3.72
C ALA A 269 6.00 2.49 -3.72
N LEU A 270 6.61 3.54 -3.16
CA LEU A 270 6.00 4.85 -2.99
C LEU A 270 6.87 5.94 -3.67
N PRO A 271 6.25 7.00 -4.23
CA PRO A 271 7.00 8.17 -4.66
C PRO A 271 7.93 8.67 -3.55
N GLN A 272 9.14 9.07 -3.91
CA GLN A 272 10.05 9.64 -2.93
C GLN A 272 9.42 10.92 -2.37
N ALA A 273 9.46 11.08 -1.06
CA ALA A 273 9.18 12.37 -0.47
C ALA A 273 10.20 13.35 -1.02
N SER A 274 9.72 14.38 -1.73
CA SER A 274 10.56 15.52 -2.04
C SER A 274 11.13 16.04 -0.73
N ALA A 275 12.46 16.05 -0.58
CA ALA A 275 13.08 16.75 0.54
C ALA A 275 12.49 18.17 0.56
N ALA A 276 11.80 18.51 1.64
CA ALA A 276 11.43 19.90 1.87
C ALA A 276 12.76 20.68 1.84
N ARG A 277 12.93 21.54 0.84
CA ARG A 277 13.99 22.55 0.90
C ARG A 277 13.58 23.46 2.05
N ASN A 278 14.28 23.32 3.17
CA ASN A 278 14.25 24.32 4.24
C ASN A 278 14.75 25.66 3.72
#